data_AF-A0A7X1NPW2-F1
#
_entry.id   AF-A0A7X1NPW2-F1
#
_cell.length_a   1.000
_cell.length_b   1.000
_cell.length_c   1.000
_cell.angle_alpha   90.00
_cell.angle_beta   90.00
_cell.angle_gamma   90.00
#
_symmetry.space_group_name_H-M   'P 1'
#
loop_
_entity.id
_entity.type
_entity.pdbx_description
1 polymer ?
#
loop_
_entity_poly.entity_id
_entity_poly.type
_entity_poly.pdbx_seq_one_letter_code
_entity_poly.pdbx_strand_id
1 'polypeptide(L)'
;MTTDAVLDKVLSLSHAAVGGHLLSDADSLAAGIGATGWSRSIDGGHWHCPDESSWSLLSSDHAPNLAVFLTDEDAATVFTAGQELARRLDEFEGLTRHGADPGWPTWPLGDPRWAEWNGLGPDWVMWIGGPARISLNVSPAYQPGRYRSPPHLHFQIERLDTPSEGLPVDHERARRILRSGSPIARWYLAAENDLPQDVINALQRDDDTAVVAAVESGEKFRTMHAAAQEHMRRQEDLP
;
A
#
# COMPACT_ATOMS: atom_id res chain seq x y z
N MET A 1 0.10 10.64 -21.94
CA MET A 1 1.54 10.90 -21.66
C MET A 1 1.81 10.99 -20.15
N THR A 2 0.88 10.54 -19.30
CA THR A 2 0.81 10.97 -17.90
C THR A 2 0.85 9.73 -16.99
N THR A 3 0.23 8.62 -17.44
CA THR A 3 0.39 7.25 -16.92
C THR A 3 1.83 6.73 -16.97
N ASP A 4 2.56 6.87 -18.10
CA ASP A 4 3.92 6.34 -18.24
C ASP A 4 4.90 6.93 -17.22
N ALA A 5 4.79 8.22 -16.93
CA ALA A 5 5.64 8.88 -15.95
C ALA A 5 5.40 8.33 -14.54
N VAL A 6 4.16 8.00 -14.18
CA VAL A 6 3.86 7.37 -12.88
C VAL A 6 4.36 5.92 -12.85
N LEU A 7 4.24 5.17 -13.95
CA LEU A 7 4.83 3.83 -14.04
C LEU A 7 6.34 3.86 -13.80
N ASP A 8 7.05 4.85 -14.34
CA ASP A 8 8.49 5.01 -14.09
C ASP A 8 8.81 5.31 -12.62
N LYS A 9 7.94 6.05 -11.92
CA LYS A 9 8.05 6.24 -10.46
C LYS A 9 7.88 4.92 -9.72
N VAL A 10 6.86 4.13 -10.07
CA VAL A 10 6.60 2.80 -9.46
C VAL A 10 7.76 1.83 -9.70
N LEU A 11 8.33 1.82 -10.90
CA LEU A 11 9.49 1.00 -11.23
C LEU A 11 10.75 1.46 -10.48
N SER A 12 10.93 2.76 -10.28
CA SER A 12 12.03 3.29 -9.46
C SER A 12 11.94 2.83 -8.00
N LEU A 13 10.73 2.77 -7.44
CA LEU A 13 10.49 2.19 -6.11
C LEU A 13 10.79 0.69 -6.08
N SER A 14 10.39 -0.03 -7.13
CA SER A 14 10.69 -1.46 -7.30
C SER A 14 12.20 -1.72 -7.29
N HIS A 15 12.96 -0.90 -8.01
CA HIS A 15 14.42 -0.99 -8.04
C HIS A 15 15.06 -0.71 -6.66
N ALA A 16 14.61 0.33 -5.98
CA ALA A 16 15.11 0.67 -4.64
C ALA A 16 14.78 -0.42 -3.59
N ALA A 17 13.64 -1.09 -3.74
CA ALA A 17 13.24 -2.21 -2.88
C ALA A 17 14.10 -3.45 -3.12
N VAL A 18 14.30 -3.83 -4.39
CA VAL A 18 15.16 -4.98 -4.76
C VAL A 18 16.62 -4.74 -4.35
N GLY A 19 17.10 -3.50 -4.43
CA GLY A 19 18.43 -3.11 -3.92
C GLY A 19 18.55 -3.15 -2.39
N GLY A 20 17.44 -3.28 -1.66
CA GLY A 20 17.41 -3.50 -0.21
C GLY A 20 17.53 -2.25 0.66
N HIS A 21 17.41 -1.06 0.09
CA HIS A 21 17.48 0.19 0.84
C HIS A 21 16.10 0.74 1.21
N LEU A 22 15.11 0.60 0.32
CA LEU A 22 13.79 1.21 0.51
C LEU A 22 13.02 0.69 1.73
N LEU A 23 13.08 -0.62 2.00
CA LEU A 23 12.26 -1.28 3.03
C LEU A 23 12.99 -1.52 4.36
N SER A 24 14.05 -0.75 4.61
CA SER A 24 14.91 -0.91 5.79
C SER A 24 14.28 -0.33 7.05
N ASP A 25 13.81 0.91 6.98
CA ASP A 25 13.15 1.65 8.05
C ASP A 25 12.21 2.74 7.51
N ALA A 26 11.50 3.42 8.41
CA ALA A 26 10.52 4.46 8.10
C ALA A 26 11.13 5.62 7.31
N ASP A 27 12.33 6.07 7.70
CA ASP A 27 13.02 7.20 7.09
C ASP A 27 13.48 6.87 5.66
N SER A 28 14.04 5.68 5.46
CA SER A 28 14.48 5.20 4.14
C SER A 28 13.29 4.98 3.20
N LEU A 29 12.17 4.46 3.72
CA LEU A 29 10.93 4.29 2.97
C LEU A 29 10.38 5.65 2.51
N ALA A 30 10.22 6.60 3.44
CA ALA A 30 9.72 7.93 3.12
C ALA A 30 10.65 8.71 2.18
N ALA A 31 11.97 8.62 2.39
CA ALA A 31 12.95 9.28 1.53
C ALA A 31 12.92 8.69 0.11
N GLY A 32 12.83 7.37 -0.03
CA GLY A 32 12.73 6.70 -1.33
C GLY A 32 11.44 7.05 -2.07
N ILE A 33 10.29 7.06 -1.37
CA ILE A 33 9.01 7.50 -1.94
C ILE A 33 9.09 8.97 -2.40
N GLY A 34 9.57 9.87 -1.53
CA GLY A 34 9.72 11.28 -1.87
C GLY A 34 10.68 11.56 -3.02
N ALA A 35 11.79 10.81 -3.12
CA ALA A 35 12.77 10.95 -4.21
C ALA A 35 12.19 10.61 -5.59
N THR A 36 11.13 9.81 -5.65
CA THR A 36 10.41 9.51 -6.90
C THR A 36 9.31 10.53 -7.22
N GLY A 37 9.17 11.58 -6.42
CA GLY A 37 8.24 12.69 -6.67
C GLY A 37 6.81 12.42 -6.23
N TRP A 38 6.60 11.55 -5.25
CA TRP A 38 5.36 11.47 -4.48
C TRP A 38 5.40 12.45 -3.32
N SER A 39 4.25 13.00 -2.98
CA SER A 39 4.11 13.94 -1.86
C SER A 39 3.34 13.31 -0.71
N ARG A 40 3.79 13.55 0.52
CA ARG A 40 3.09 13.11 1.72
C ARG A 40 1.73 13.79 1.82
N SER A 41 0.71 12.99 2.12
CA SER A 41 -0.59 13.48 2.52
C SER A 41 -0.61 13.81 4.02
N ILE A 42 -1.73 14.35 4.49
CA ILE A 42 -1.96 14.60 5.92
C ILE A 42 -2.03 13.28 6.68
N ASP A 43 -2.73 12.29 6.12
CA ASP A 43 -2.85 10.95 6.70
C ASP A 43 -1.48 10.25 6.75
N GLY A 44 -1.12 9.72 7.92
CA GLY A 44 0.12 8.96 8.10
C GLY A 44 0.21 7.80 7.12
N GLY A 45 1.36 7.67 6.44
CA GLY A 45 1.59 6.62 5.45
C GLY A 45 0.89 6.80 4.10
N HIS A 46 0.05 7.82 3.92
CA HIS A 46 -0.57 8.13 2.63
C HIS A 46 0.27 9.13 1.83
N TRP A 47 0.31 8.89 0.52
CA TRP A 47 1.03 9.70 -0.44
C TRP A 47 0.17 9.90 -1.69
N HIS A 48 0.35 11.04 -2.34
CA HIS A 48 -0.34 11.35 -3.60
C HIS A 48 0.67 11.69 -4.69
N CYS A 49 0.32 11.40 -5.94
CA CYS A 49 1.07 11.88 -7.09
C CYS A 49 0.55 13.28 -7.44
N PRO A 50 1.34 14.36 -7.35
CA PRO A 50 0.85 15.72 -7.57
C PRO A 50 0.25 15.95 -8.97
N ASP A 51 0.79 15.24 -9.97
CA ASP A 51 0.42 15.40 -11.37
C ASP A 51 -0.73 14.48 -11.81
N GLU A 52 -1.10 13.49 -10.98
CA GLU A 52 -2.01 12.40 -11.34
C GLU A 52 -2.86 11.93 -10.15
N SER A 53 -4.05 12.51 -9.99
CA SER A 53 -4.91 12.25 -8.82
C SER A 53 -5.59 10.87 -8.81
N SER A 54 -5.62 10.17 -9.96
CA SER A 54 -6.12 8.79 -10.05
C SER A 54 -5.16 7.77 -9.41
N TRP A 55 -3.93 8.20 -9.10
CA TRP A 55 -2.91 7.40 -8.45
C TRP A 55 -2.74 7.78 -6.98
N SER A 56 -2.68 6.78 -6.12
CA SER A 56 -2.38 6.95 -4.70
C SER A 56 -1.39 5.89 -4.24
N LEU A 57 -0.64 6.21 -3.18
CA LEU A 57 0.31 5.28 -2.57
C LEU A 57 0.06 5.24 -1.07
N LEU A 58 -0.06 4.04 -0.53
CA LEU A 58 -0.09 3.75 0.89
C LEU A 58 1.22 3.08 1.30
N SER A 59 1.67 3.34 2.51
CA SER A 59 2.88 2.73 3.05
C SER A 59 2.75 2.58 4.56
N SER A 60 3.46 1.59 5.11
CA SER A 60 3.50 1.33 6.54
C SER A 60 4.93 1.03 6.95
N ASP A 61 5.30 1.36 8.20
CA ASP A 61 6.66 1.21 8.72
C ASP A 61 6.83 0.03 9.71
N HIS A 62 5.74 -0.63 10.11
CA HIS A 62 5.77 -1.83 10.95
C HIS A 62 5.68 -3.06 10.05
N ALA A 63 6.86 -3.60 9.74
CA ALA A 63 7.22 -4.28 8.48
C ALA A 63 7.11 -3.33 7.28
N PRO A 64 8.15 -2.51 7.00
CA PRO A 64 8.16 -1.55 5.90
C PRO A 64 7.64 -2.13 4.58
N ASN A 65 6.57 -1.53 4.05
CA ASN A 65 5.92 -1.93 2.81
C ASN A 65 5.22 -0.73 2.16
N LEU A 66 4.86 -0.87 0.88
CA LEU A 66 4.01 0.08 0.19
C LEU A 66 3.04 -0.61 -0.77
N ALA A 67 1.94 0.06 -1.05
CA ALA A 67 0.98 -0.30 -2.07
C ALA A 67 0.65 0.92 -2.92
N VAL A 68 0.63 0.75 -4.24
CA VAL A 68 0.24 1.76 -5.22
C VAL A 68 -1.07 1.34 -5.84
N PHE A 69 -1.99 2.30 -5.91
CA PHE A 69 -3.32 2.11 -6.46
C PHE A 69 -3.52 3.05 -7.64
N LEU A 70 -4.08 2.52 -8.72
CA LEU A 70 -4.70 3.32 -9.78
C LEU A 70 -6.18 2.99 -9.79
N THR A 71 -7.03 4.01 -9.70
CA THR A 71 -8.48 3.89 -9.86
C THR A 71 -8.94 4.81 -10.98
N ASP A 72 -9.54 4.23 -12.01
CA ASP A 72 -10.08 4.96 -13.16
C ASP A 72 -11.43 4.37 -13.57
N GLU A 73 -12.30 5.19 -14.14
CA GLU A 73 -13.59 4.73 -14.69
C GLU A 73 -13.38 3.94 -15.99
N ASP A 74 -12.31 4.22 -16.73
CA ASP A 74 -11.92 3.48 -17.91
C ASP A 74 -11.12 2.21 -17.55
N ALA A 75 -11.80 1.07 -17.63
CA ALA A 75 -11.18 -0.24 -17.43
C ALA A 75 -10.01 -0.50 -18.39
N ALA A 76 -10.04 0.06 -19.60
CA ALA A 76 -8.96 -0.13 -20.56
C ALA A 76 -7.66 0.56 -20.12
N THR A 77 -7.77 1.75 -19.54
CA THR A 77 -6.65 2.49 -18.97
C THR A 77 -6.01 1.70 -17.82
N VAL A 78 -6.82 1.21 -16.87
CA VAL A 78 -6.32 0.39 -15.74
C VAL A 78 -5.64 -0.89 -16.21
N PHE A 79 -6.28 -1.61 -17.14
CA PHE A 79 -5.74 -2.87 -17.66
C PHE A 79 -4.43 -2.66 -18.42
N THR A 80 -4.38 -1.65 -19.29
CA THR A 80 -3.17 -1.32 -20.07
C THR A 80 -2.01 -0.91 -19.15
N ALA A 81 -2.28 -0.09 -18.12
CA ALA A 81 -1.26 0.29 -17.14
C ALA A 81 -0.71 -0.93 -16.40
N GLY A 82 -1.56 -1.87 -16.02
CA GLY A 82 -1.13 -3.11 -15.37
C GLY A 82 -0.32 -4.03 -16.27
N GLN A 83 -0.72 -4.20 -17.54
CA GLN A 83 0.04 -4.99 -18.49
C GLN A 83 1.43 -4.39 -18.74
N GLU A 84 1.50 -3.08 -18.91
CA GLU A 84 2.76 -2.40 -19.14
C GLU A 84 3.67 -2.47 -17.92
N LEU A 85 3.13 -2.33 -16.71
CA LEU A 85 3.88 -2.52 -15.47
C LEU A 85 4.41 -3.96 -15.33
N ALA A 86 3.56 -4.97 -15.58
CA ALA A 86 3.95 -6.37 -15.56
C ALA A 86 5.08 -6.67 -16.56
N ARG A 87 4.95 -6.17 -17.80
CA ARG A 87 5.96 -6.32 -18.86
C ARG A 87 7.30 -5.70 -18.45
N ARG A 88 7.29 -4.47 -17.92
CA ARG A 88 8.52 -3.80 -17.46
C ARG A 88 9.16 -4.49 -16.26
N LEU A 89 8.37 -5.09 -15.37
CA LEU A 89 8.88 -5.91 -14.25
C LEU A 89 9.49 -7.24 -14.72
N ASP A 90 8.96 -7.85 -15.78
CA ASP A 90 9.56 -9.05 -16.37
C ASP A 90 10.92 -8.79 -17.02
N GLU A 91 11.15 -7.57 -17.49
CA GLU A 91 12.42 -7.12 -18.07
C GLU A 91 13.41 -6.62 -17.02
N PHE A 92 13.00 -6.54 -15.76
CA PHE A 92 13.78 -5.94 -14.68
C PHE A 92 14.85 -6.90 -14.15
N GLU A 93 16.12 -6.52 -14.29
CA GLU A 93 17.25 -7.32 -13.79
C GLU A 93 17.19 -7.47 -12.26
N GLY A 94 17.24 -8.72 -11.78
CA GLY A 94 17.19 -9.04 -10.35
C GLY A 94 15.80 -9.35 -9.81
N LEU A 95 14.74 -9.24 -10.62
CA LEU A 95 13.44 -9.80 -10.32
C LEU A 95 13.26 -11.17 -11.01
N THR A 96 12.52 -12.06 -10.37
CA THR A 96 12.11 -13.35 -10.95
C THR A 96 10.65 -13.58 -10.62
N ARG A 97 9.85 -13.95 -11.63
CA ARG A 97 8.46 -14.34 -11.43
C ARG A 97 8.35 -15.49 -10.42
N HIS A 98 7.34 -15.42 -9.56
CA HIS A 98 7.06 -16.42 -8.53
C HIS A 98 5.56 -16.70 -8.42
N GLY A 99 5.20 -17.92 -7.99
CA GLY A 99 3.81 -18.33 -7.79
C GLY A 99 3.09 -18.77 -9.07
N ALA A 100 1.76 -18.89 -8.99
CA ALA A 100 0.92 -19.22 -10.13
C ALA A 100 0.81 -18.01 -11.07
N ASP A 101 0.91 -18.23 -12.38
CA ASP A 101 0.70 -17.17 -13.36
C ASP A 101 -0.79 -17.09 -13.72
N PRO A 102 -1.47 -15.97 -13.41
CA PRO A 102 -2.87 -15.79 -13.77
C PRO A 102 -3.07 -15.53 -15.28
N GLY A 103 -2.00 -15.28 -16.03
CA GLY A 103 -2.01 -15.16 -17.50
C GLY A 103 -2.54 -13.82 -18.04
N TRP A 104 -3.27 -13.04 -17.24
CA TRP A 104 -3.86 -11.75 -17.65
C TRP A 104 -2.87 -10.73 -18.23
N PRO A 105 -1.58 -10.68 -17.84
CA PRO A 105 -0.63 -9.75 -18.46
C PRO A 105 -0.47 -9.92 -19.97
N THR A 106 -0.86 -11.09 -20.50
CA THR A 106 -0.74 -11.44 -21.92
C THR A 106 -2.06 -11.44 -22.67
N TRP A 107 -3.19 -11.21 -21.98
CA TRP A 107 -4.49 -11.23 -22.63
C TRP A 107 -4.69 -9.99 -23.52
N PRO A 108 -5.38 -10.09 -24.66
CA PRO A 108 -5.78 -8.91 -25.41
C PRO A 108 -6.81 -8.07 -24.63
N LEU A 109 -6.85 -6.76 -24.88
CA LEU A 109 -7.76 -5.80 -24.20
C LEU A 109 -9.25 -6.17 -24.28
N GLY A 110 -9.65 -6.95 -25.28
CA GLY A 110 -11.02 -7.44 -25.47
C GLY A 110 -11.22 -8.91 -25.11
N ASP A 111 -10.31 -9.51 -24.36
CA ASP A 111 -10.45 -10.91 -23.96
C ASP A 111 -11.73 -11.10 -23.13
N PRO A 112 -12.63 -12.04 -23.50
CA PRO A 112 -13.89 -12.23 -22.78
C PRO A 112 -13.69 -12.61 -21.31
N ARG A 113 -12.55 -13.20 -20.95
CA ARG A 113 -12.21 -13.51 -19.55
C ARG A 113 -12.12 -12.28 -18.68
N TRP A 114 -11.81 -11.10 -19.23
CA TRP A 114 -11.82 -9.83 -18.50
C TRP A 114 -13.23 -9.46 -18.01
N ALA A 115 -14.27 -9.74 -18.80
CA ALA A 115 -15.66 -9.43 -18.44
C ALA A 115 -16.23 -10.41 -17.40
N GLU A 116 -15.71 -11.64 -17.35
CA GLU A 116 -16.10 -12.67 -16.39
C GLU A 116 -15.28 -12.59 -15.09
N TRP A 117 -14.20 -11.80 -15.09
CA TRP A 117 -13.32 -11.62 -13.95
C TRP A 117 -14.01 -10.76 -12.89
N ASN A 118 -14.01 -11.26 -11.65
CA ASN A 118 -14.63 -10.59 -10.50
C ASN A 118 -13.61 -10.14 -9.44
N GLY A 119 -12.30 -10.33 -9.69
CA GLY A 119 -11.22 -9.98 -8.76
C GLY A 119 -11.14 -10.84 -7.49
N LEU A 120 -11.83 -11.99 -7.43
CA LEU A 120 -11.93 -12.83 -6.24
C LEU A 120 -11.01 -14.07 -6.26
N GLY A 121 -10.16 -14.25 -7.29
CA GLY A 121 -9.24 -15.39 -7.43
C GLY A 121 -7.78 -15.08 -7.01
N PRO A 122 -6.88 -16.08 -7.05
CA PRO A 122 -5.43 -15.87 -6.92
C PRO A 122 -4.88 -15.20 -8.19
N ASP A 123 -5.30 -13.96 -8.43
CA ASP A 123 -5.13 -13.26 -9.70
C ASP A 123 -3.93 -12.28 -9.67
N TRP A 124 -3.00 -12.57 -8.77
CA TRP A 124 -1.81 -11.78 -8.53
C TRP A 124 -0.66 -12.32 -9.36
N VAL A 125 -0.02 -11.43 -10.11
CA VAL A 125 1.30 -11.69 -10.69
C VAL A 125 2.32 -11.29 -9.65
N MET A 126 3.26 -12.17 -9.34
CA MET A 126 4.24 -11.92 -8.29
C MET A 126 5.66 -12.06 -8.80
N TRP A 127 6.55 -11.25 -8.23
CA TRP A 127 7.98 -11.31 -8.43
C TRP A 127 8.69 -11.28 -7.08
N ILE A 128 9.88 -11.86 -7.04
CA ILE A 128 10.80 -11.78 -5.91
C ILE A 128 12.15 -11.28 -6.40
N GLY A 129 12.82 -10.45 -5.60
CA GLY A 129 14.16 -9.96 -5.89
C GLY A 129 14.78 -9.27 -4.69
N GLY A 130 16.05 -9.62 -4.40
CA GLY A 130 16.72 -9.12 -3.19
C GLY A 130 15.88 -9.43 -1.93
N PRO A 131 15.59 -8.44 -1.07
CA PRO A 131 14.72 -8.62 0.11
C PRO A 131 13.23 -8.32 -0.17
N ALA A 132 12.85 -8.05 -1.42
CA ALA A 132 11.51 -7.58 -1.76
C ALA A 132 10.65 -8.65 -2.44
N ARG A 133 9.37 -8.68 -2.07
CA ARG A 133 8.27 -9.30 -2.82
C ARG A 133 7.49 -8.20 -3.51
N ILE A 134 7.17 -8.40 -4.78
CA ILE A 134 6.34 -7.51 -5.57
C ILE A 134 5.12 -8.27 -6.03
N SER A 135 3.94 -7.68 -5.87
CA SER A 135 2.67 -8.28 -6.27
C SER A 135 1.85 -7.29 -7.07
N LEU A 136 1.26 -7.71 -8.18
CA LEU A 136 0.43 -6.88 -9.04
C LEU A 136 -0.89 -7.59 -9.32
N ASN A 137 -1.99 -6.89 -9.06
CA ASN A 137 -3.32 -7.27 -9.48
C ASN A 137 -3.98 -6.12 -10.25
N VAL A 138 -4.83 -6.50 -11.19
CA VAL A 138 -5.73 -5.59 -11.90
C VAL A 138 -7.11 -6.20 -11.80
N SER A 139 -8.11 -5.42 -11.44
CA SER A 139 -9.47 -5.89 -11.27
C SER A 139 -10.43 -5.02 -12.10
N PRO A 140 -11.39 -5.63 -12.81
CA PRO A 140 -12.40 -4.87 -13.54
C PRO A 140 -13.37 -4.17 -12.59
N ALA A 141 -14.24 -3.34 -13.16
CA ALA A 141 -15.38 -2.82 -12.41
C ALA A 141 -16.21 -3.99 -11.88
N TYR A 142 -16.50 -3.98 -10.58
CA TYR A 142 -17.31 -5.01 -9.95
C TYR A 142 -18.43 -4.36 -9.14
N GLN A 143 -19.65 -4.88 -9.27
CA GLN A 143 -20.81 -4.36 -8.54
C GLN A 143 -21.39 -5.41 -7.58
N PRO A 144 -20.80 -5.58 -6.39
CA PRO A 144 -21.40 -6.41 -5.35
C PRO A 144 -22.64 -5.70 -4.78
N GLY A 145 -23.82 -6.22 -5.13
CA GLY A 145 -25.10 -5.70 -4.64
C GLY A 145 -25.35 -4.25 -5.04
N ARG A 146 -25.39 -3.34 -4.07
CA ARG A 146 -25.71 -1.91 -4.29
C ARG A 146 -24.48 -1.01 -4.45
N TYR A 147 -23.27 -1.53 -4.26
CA TYR A 147 -22.04 -0.76 -4.33
C TYR A 147 -21.30 -1.11 -5.60
N ARG A 148 -20.86 -0.09 -6.34
CA ARG A 148 -19.97 -0.27 -7.50
C ARG A 148 -18.55 0.02 -7.06
N SER A 149 -17.68 -0.96 -7.22
CA SER A 149 -16.22 -0.80 -7.21
C SER A 149 -15.78 -0.49 -8.64
N PRO A 150 -15.13 0.65 -8.90
CA PRO A 150 -14.55 0.94 -10.21
C PRO A 150 -13.40 -0.03 -10.54
N PRO A 151 -12.99 -0.12 -11.81
CA PRO A 151 -11.75 -0.78 -12.18
C PRO A 151 -10.58 -0.23 -11.36
N HIS A 152 -9.70 -1.11 -10.91
CA HIS A 152 -8.53 -0.69 -10.14
C HIS A 152 -7.33 -1.60 -10.38
N LEU A 153 -6.16 -1.00 -10.28
CA LEU A 153 -4.88 -1.68 -10.21
C LEU A 153 -4.36 -1.58 -8.79
N HIS A 154 -3.86 -2.69 -8.27
CA HIS A 154 -3.25 -2.78 -6.96
C HIS A 154 -1.86 -3.40 -7.12
N PHE A 155 -0.85 -2.58 -6.86
CA PHE A 155 0.55 -2.96 -6.88
C PHE A 155 1.11 -2.91 -5.46
N GLN A 156 1.87 -3.91 -5.03
CA GLN A 156 2.42 -3.99 -3.69
C GLN A 156 3.90 -4.29 -3.73
N ILE A 157 4.65 -3.67 -2.83
CA ILE A 157 6.04 -4.01 -2.52
C ILE A 157 6.12 -4.27 -1.01
N GLU A 158 6.58 -5.46 -0.66
CA GLU A 158 6.68 -5.91 0.72
C GLU A 158 8.05 -6.55 0.97
N ARG A 159 8.45 -6.65 2.24
CA ARG A 159 9.63 -7.42 2.60
C ARG A 159 9.32 -8.91 2.55
N LEU A 160 10.26 -9.71 2.02
CA LEU A 160 10.15 -11.16 1.95
C LEU A 160 10.14 -11.85 3.33
N ASP A 161 10.71 -11.21 4.35
CA ASP A 161 10.77 -11.75 5.71
C ASP A 161 9.55 -11.41 6.57
N THR A 162 8.59 -10.64 6.02
CA THR A 162 7.34 -10.33 6.70
C THR A 162 6.34 -11.49 6.55
N PRO A 163 5.76 -12.00 7.64
CA PRO A 163 4.69 -13.00 7.57
C PRO A 163 3.47 -12.50 6.81
N SER A 164 2.72 -13.41 6.17
CA SER A 164 1.52 -13.09 5.39
C SER A 164 0.41 -12.43 6.21
N GLU A 165 0.33 -12.78 7.49
CA GLU A 165 -0.59 -12.24 8.48
C GLU A 165 -0.15 -10.88 9.04
N GLY A 166 1.03 -10.39 8.61
CA GLY A 166 1.65 -9.18 9.13
C GLY A 166 2.41 -9.42 10.45
N LEU A 167 3.03 -8.36 10.96
CA LEU A 167 3.64 -8.39 12.27
C LEU A 167 2.59 -8.16 13.36
N PRO A 168 2.72 -8.81 14.54
CA PRO A 168 1.86 -8.50 15.66
C PRO A 168 2.04 -7.05 16.09
N VAL A 169 0.98 -6.47 16.66
CA VAL A 169 1.00 -5.14 17.27
C VAL A 169 2.07 -5.10 18.36
N ASP A 170 2.95 -4.09 18.33
CA ASP A 170 4.01 -3.89 19.32
C ASP A 170 3.87 -2.49 19.97
N HIS A 171 3.13 -2.43 21.08
CA HIS A 171 2.97 -1.19 21.85
C HIS A 171 4.30 -0.66 22.43
N GLU A 172 5.28 -1.54 22.70
CA GLU A 172 6.58 -1.09 23.17
C GLU A 172 7.39 -0.45 22.05
N ARG A 173 7.26 -0.93 20.80
CA ARG A 173 7.78 -0.24 19.62
C ARG A 173 7.18 1.16 19.50
N ALA A 174 5.87 1.30 19.63
CA ALA A 174 5.20 2.60 19.59
C ALA A 174 5.80 3.58 20.63
N ARG A 175 5.98 3.12 21.87
CA ARG A 175 6.63 3.91 22.94
C ARG A 175 8.10 4.20 22.67
N ARG A 176 8.85 3.30 22.03
CA ARG A 176 10.24 3.55 21.60
C ARG A 176 10.29 4.64 20.52
N ILE A 177 9.42 4.58 19.51
CA ILE A 177 9.32 5.57 18.44
C ILE A 177 8.97 6.95 19.00
N LEU A 178 8.10 7.04 20.00
CA LEU A 178 7.82 8.31 20.67
C LEU A 178 9.04 8.94 21.34
N ARG A 179 9.88 8.12 21.99
CA ARG A 179 11.03 8.62 22.76
C ARG A 179 12.20 9.03 21.87
N SER A 180 12.43 8.33 20.77
CA SER A 180 13.65 8.46 19.98
C SER A 180 13.49 8.29 18.47
N GLY A 181 12.28 8.08 17.97
CA GLY A 181 12.01 7.97 16.54
C GLY A 181 12.13 9.33 15.86
N SER A 182 12.36 9.32 14.55
CA SER A 182 12.31 10.51 13.71
C SER A 182 10.87 11.05 13.62
N PRO A 183 10.67 12.32 13.19
CA PRO A 183 9.34 12.81 12.88
C PRO A 183 8.63 11.96 11.81
N ILE A 184 9.37 11.34 10.89
CA ILE A 184 8.81 10.42 9.89
C ILE A 184 8.27 9.15 10.55
N ALA A 185 9.05 8.52 11.44
CA ALA A 185 8.58 7.34 12.17
C ALA A 185 7.34 7.66 13.03
N ARG A 186 7.29 8.85 13.65
CA ARG A 186 6.11 9.28 14.41
C ARG A 186 4.92 9.61 13.51
N TRP A 187 5.14 10.12 12.30
CA TRP A 187 4.09 10.35 11.30
C TRP A 187 3.47 9.03 10.81
N TYR A 188 4.28 7.99 10.58
CA TYR A 188 3.76 6.65 10.31
C TYR A 188 3.00 6.07 11.50
N LEU A 189 3.59 6.17 12.70
CA LEU A 189 2.95 5.69 13.93
C LEU A 189 1.56 6.29 14.12
N ALA A 190 1.37 7.58 13.80
CA ALA A 190 0.10 8.28 13.94
C ALA A 190 -1.07 7.67 13.12
N ALA A 191 -0.79 6.87 12.10
CA ALA A 191 -1.79 6.15 11.31
C ALA A 191 -2.15 4.75 11.87
N GLU A 192 -1.42 4.25 12.87
CA GLU A 192 -1.75 2.95 13.48
C GLU A 192 -3.09 3.03 14.23
N ASN A 193 -3.90 1.97 14.07
CA ASN A 193 -5.24 1.92 14.66
C ASN A 193 -5.23 1.48 16.13
N ASP A 194 -4.36 0.53 16.47
CA ASP A 194 -4.29 -0.11 17.78
C ASP A 194 -3.23 0.55 18.68
N LEU A 195 -3.26 1.89 18.79
CA LEU A 195 -2.32 2.63 19.64
C LEU A 195 -2.81 2.75 21.09
N PRO A 196 -1.91 2.61 22.08
CA PRO A 196 -2.21 2.97 23.46
C PRO A 196 -2.58 4.45 23.61
N GLN A 197 -3.50 4.78 24.51
CA GLN A 197 -3.95 6.16 24.71
C GLN A 197 -2.82 7.09 25.16
N ASP A 198 -1.84 6.60 25.93
CA ASP A 198 -0.65 7.36 26.30
C ASP A 198 0.17 7.76 25.07
N VAL A 199 0.22 6.90 24.06
CA VAL A 199 0.92 7.17 22.81
C VAL A 199 0.19 8.21 21.98
N ILE A 200 -1.12 8.06 21.81
CA ILE A 200 -1.97 9.02 21.08
C ILE A 200 -1.85 10.42 21.70
N ASN A 201 -1.99 10.49 23.03
CA ASN A 201 -1.88 11.73 23.79
C ASN A 201 -0.52 12.42 23.60
N ALA A 202 0.56 11.66 23.45
CA ALA A 202 1.88 12.21 23.19
C ALA A 202 2.01 12.73 21.76
N LEU A 203 1.55 11.98 20.75
CA LEU A 203 1.59 12.40 19.35
C LEU A 203 0.72 13.64 19.08
N GLN A 204 -0.40 13.82 19.79
CA GLN A 204 -1.22 15.05 19.71
C GLN A 204 -0.50 16.30 20.23
N ARG A 205 0.61 16.13 20.95
CA ARG A 205 1.43 17.21 21.51
C ARG A 205 2.84 17.19 20.91
N ASP A 206 3.03 16.53 19.77
CA ASP A 206 4.31 16.48 19.08
C ASP A 206 4.75 17.87 18.64
N ASP A 207 6.07 18.11 18.63
CA ASP A 207 6.64 19.36 18.15
C ASP A 207 6.51 19.48 16.61
N ASP A 208 6.38 18.35 15.90
CA ASP A 208 6.18 18.32 14.45
C ASP A 208 4.68 18.41 14.11
N THR A 209 4.28 19.49 13.43
CA THR A 209 2.88 19.74 13.09
C THR A 209 2.31 18.73 12.09
N ALA A 210 3.14 18.08 11.27
CA ALA A 210 2.69 17.03 10.37
C ALA A 210 2.32 15.76 11.15
N VAL A 211 3.03 15.46 12.25
CA VAL A 211 2.67 14.36 13.15
C VAL A 211 1.32 14.65 13.81
N VAL A 212 1.15 15.85 14.37
CA VAL A 212 -0.12 16.25 15.00
C VAL A 212 -1.29 16.13 14.02
N ALA A 213 -1.13 16.66 12.80
CA ALA A 213 -2.17 16.58 11.77
C ALA A 213 -2.51 15.14 11.35
N ALA A 214 -1.51 14.26 11.26
CA ALA A 214 -1.73 12.84 10.96
C ALA A 214 -2.52 12.13 12.08
N VAL A 215 -2.26 12.46 13.34
CA VAL A 215 -3.03 11.91 14.46
C VAL A 215 -4.47 12.36 14.39
N GLU A 216 -4.72 13.65 14.16
CA GLU A 216 -6.09 14.20 14.04
C GLU A 216 -6.86 13.51 12.91
N SER A 217 -6.23 13.36 11.74
CA SER A 217 -6.87 12.71 10.60
C SER A 217 -7.18 11.22 10.85
N GLY A 218 -6.29 10.52 11.58
CA GLY A 218 -6.46 9.10 11.92
C GLY A 218 -7.54 8.80 12.96
N GLU A 219 -8.10 9.80 13.66
CA GLU A 219 -9.06 9.59 14.76
C GLU A 219 -10.31 8.81 14.31
N LYS A 220 -10.82 9.14 13.12
CA LYS A 220 -11.99 8.47 12.55
C LYS A 220 -11.74 6.98 12.33
N PHE A 221 -10.58 6.63 11.77
CA PHE A 221 -10.23 5.24 11.48
C PHE A 221 -10.04 4.43 12.77
N ARG A 222 -9.36 4.99 13.77
CA ARG A 222 -9.26 4.39 15.12
C ARG A 222 -10.62 4.14 15.76
N THR A 223 -11.52 5.11 15.67
CA THR A 223 -12.88 4.98 16.23
C THR A 223 -13.68 3.88 15.53
N MET A 224 -13.62 3.82 14.19
CA MET A 224 -14.29 2.77 13.42
C MET A 224 -13.71 1.38 13.73
N HIS A 225 -12.39 1.27 13.84
CA HIS A 225 -11.69 0.03 14.16
C HIS A 225 -12.06 -0.50 15.55
N ALA A 226 -12.03 0.35 16.57
CA ALA A 226 -12.44 0.00 17.93
C ALA A 226 -13.91 -0.49 17.99
N ALA A 227 -14.80 0.16 17.23
CA ALA A 227 -16.19 -0.26 17.13
C ALA A 227 -16.35 -1.63 16.45
N ALA A 228 -15.55 -1.90 15.40
CA ALA A 228 -15.55 -3.18 14.70
C ALA A 228 -15.03 -4.32 15.59
N GLN A 229 -13.92 -4.10 16.30
CA GLN A 229 -13.36 -5.08 17.25
C GLN A 229 -14.36 -5.44 18.36
N GLU A 230 -15.04 -4.44 18.94
CA GLU A 230 -16.05 -4.69 19.96
C GLU A 230 -17.26 -5.45 19.40
N HIS A 231 -17.65 -5.20 18.14
CA HIS A 231 -18.70 -5.97 17.49
C HIS A 231 -18.30 -7.44 17.28
N MET A 232 -17.08 -7.70 16.80
CA MET A 232 -16.58 -9.06 16.60
C MET A 232 -16.49 -9.84 17.91
N ARG A 233 -15.97 -9.23 18.97
CA ARG A 233 -15.88 -9.85 20.31
C ARG A 233 -17.25 -10.28 20.83
N ARG A 234 -18.28 -9.45 20.64
CA ARG A 234 -19.67 -9.80 21.01
C ARG A 234 -20.25 -10.93 20.18
N GLN A 235 -19.80 -11.13 18.93
CA GLN A 235 -20.25 -12.24 18.08
C GLN A 235 -19.58 -13.55 18.46
N GLU A 236 -18.32 -13.52 18.90
CA GLU A 236 -17.60 -14.69 19.42
C GLU A 236 -18.13 -15.15 20.78
N ASP A 237 -18.68 -14.22 21.58
CA ASP A 237 -19.29 -14.49 22.88
C ASP A 237 -20.76 -14.99 22.78
N LEU A 238 -21.33 -15.15 21.58
CA LEU A 238 -22.65 -15.74 21.38
C LEU A 238 -22.56 -17.28 21.29
N PRO A 239 -23.29 -18.03 22.15
CA PRO A 239 -23.25 -19.49 22.20
C PRO A 239 -23.92 -20.19 21.01
#